data_AF-A0A662F5I0-F1
#
_entry.id   AF-A0A662F5I0-F1
#
_cell.length_a   1.000
_cell.length_b   1.000
_cell.length_c   1.000
_cell.angle_alpha   90.00
_cell.angle_beta   90.00
_cell.angle_gamma   90.00
#
_symmetry.space_group_name_H-M   'P 1'
#
loop_
_entity.id
_entity.type
_entity.pdbx_description
1 polymer ?
#
loop_
_entity_poly.entity_id
_entity_poly.type
_entity_poly.pdbx_seq_one_letter_code
_entity_poly.pdbx_strand_id
1 'polypeptide(L)'
;MFGLVAFGQEEQPAAGQSIISLVVILGVFAAVFYFMLIRPQRKRQAQHSELVSSLKRGDKVVTAGGIYGEIDSIGDTSVVLTLEDGGKIRIAKSSIVDKLTK
;
A
#
# COMPACT_ATOMS: atom_id res chain seq x y z
N MET A 1 -51.91 14.48 -50.73
CA MET A 1 -51.31 13.13 -50.81
C MET A 1 -49.90 13.25 -50.27
N PHE A 2 -49.74 13.15 -48.95
CA PHE A 2 -49.26 11.93 -48.26
C PHE A 2 -47.81 11.62 -48.68
N GLY A 3 -46.76 11.76 -47.87
CA GLY A 3 -46.61 12.10 -46.47
C GLY A 3 -45.15 11.80 -46.05
N LEU A 4 -44.70 12.47 -44.97
CA LEU A 4 -43.65 12.04 -44.02
C LEU A 4 -42.27 11.70 -44.60
N VAL A 5 -41.30 12.63 -44.55
CA VAL A 5 -40.45 12.87 -43.38
C VAL A 5 -40.14 11.60 -42.57
N ALA A 6 -39.09 10.89 -42.98
CA ALA A 6 -38.35 10.00 -42.10
C ALA A 6 -37.44 10.86 -41.22
N PHE A 7 -38.03 11.46 -40.18
CA PHE A 7 -37.30 11.94 -39.01
C PHE A 7 -36.52 10.76 -38.42
N GLY A 8 -35.31 11.06 -37.95
CA GLY A 8 -34.42 10.09 -37.35
C GLY A 8 -35.11 9.23 -36.29
N GLN A 9 -34.74 7.96 -36.26
CA GLN A 9 -34.80 7.20 -35.03
C GLN A 9 -33.86 7.88 -34.03
N GLU A 10 -34.40 8.81 -33.25
CA GLU A 10 -33.91 8.98 -31.88
C GLU A 10 -34.37 7.74 -31.12
N GLU A 11 -33.48 6.75 -31.04
CA GLU A 11 -33.54 5.74 -30.00
C GLU A 11 -33.45 6.47 -28.66
N GLN A 12 -34.61 6.74 -28.07
CA GLN A 12 -34.69 7.25 -26.72
C GLN A 12 -34.10 6.15 -25.80
N PRO A 13 -32.92 6.37 -25.20
CA PRO A 13 -32.34 5.36 -24.33
C PRO A 13 -33.28 5.23 -23.13
N ALA A 14 -33.81 4.04 -22.93
CA ALA A 14 -34.65 3.76 -21.77
C ALA A 14 -33.87 4.15 -20.51
N ALA A 15 -34.35 5.14 -19.76
CA ALA A 15 -33.65 5.71 -18.60
C ALA A 15 -33.21 4.65 -17.57
N GLY A 16 -33.87 3.48 -17.53
CA GLY A 16 -33.48 2.32 -16.73
C GLY A 16 -32.23 1.57 -17.23
N GLN A 17 -32.01 1.48 -18.54
CA GLN A 17 -30.75 0.96 -19.11
C GLN A 17 -29.57 1.87 -18.78
N SER A 18 -29.80 3.19 -18.80
CA SER A 18 -28.77 4.19 -18.44
C SER A 18 -28.31 4.06 -16.98
N ILE A 19 -29.25 3.82 -16.04
CA ILE A 19 -28.92 3.63 -14.62
C ILE A 19 -28.19 2.30 -14.39
N ILE A 20 -28.62 1.21 -15.03
CA ILE A 20 -27.94 -0.08 -14.92
C ILE A 20 -26.51 0.02 -15.47
N SER A 21 -26.32 0.64 -16.64
CA SER A 21 -24.99 0.87 -17.20
C SER A 21 -24.11 1.73 -16.29
N LEU A 22 -24.65 2.77 -15.65
CA LEU A 22 -23.92 3.61 -14.71
C LEU A 22 -23.52 2.85 -13.44
N VAL A 23 -24.41 2.04 -12.87
CA VAL A 23 -24.10 1.23 -11.68
C VAL A 23 -23.06 0.17 -11.99
N VAL A 24 -23.13 -0.45 -13.17
CA VAL A 24 -22.13 -1.43 -13.63
C VAL A 24 -20.77 -0.76 -13.79
N ILE A 25 -20.70 0.42 -14.42
CA ILE A 25 -19.42 1.12 -14.61
C ILE A 25 -18.83 1.56 -13.27
N LEU A 26 -19.64 2.09 -12.35
CA LEU A 26 -19.22 2.43 -10.99
C LEU A 26 -18.76 1.20 -10.22
N GLY A 27 -19.44 0.07 -10.36
CA GLY A 27 -19.07 -1.20 -9.73
C GLY A 27 -17.72 -1.71 -10.23
N VAL A 28 -17.45 -1.65 -11.54
CA VAL A 28 -16.16 -2.03 -12.12
C VAL A 28 -15.04 -1.11 -11.62
N PHE A 29 -15.25 0.21 -11.66
CA PHE A 29 -14.26 1.15 -11.12
C PHE A 29 -14.01 0.92 -9.63
N ALA A 30 -15.05 0.76 -8.81
CA ALA A 30 -14.92 0.46 -7.39
C ALA A 30 -14.15 -0.84 -7.15
N ALA A 31 -14.42 -1.90 -7.92
CA ALA A 31 -13.69 -3.16 -7.84
C ALA A 31 -12.21 -3.01 -8.20
N VAL A 32 -11.89 -2.24 -9.25
CA VAL A 32 -10.51 -1.97 -9.66
C VAL A 32 -9.77 -1.15 -8.61
N PHE A 33 -10.34 -0.05 -8.12
CA PHE A 33 -9.73 0.77 -7.07
C PHE A 33 -9.57 0.01 -5.75
N TYR A 34 -10.57 -0.79 -5.36
CA TYR A 34 -10.49 -1.67 -4.19
C TYR A 34 -9.33 -2.66 -4.33
N PHE A 35 -9.24 -3.36 -5.46
CA PHE A 35 -8.20 -4.35 -5.67
C PHE A 35 -6.81 -3.71 -5.77
N MET A 36 -6.72 -2.54 -6.42
CA MET A 36 -5.46 -1.82 -6.61
C MET A 36 -4.95 -1.17 -5.33
N LEU A 37 -5.79 -0.76 -4.36
CA LEU A 37 -5.32 -0.15 -3.10
C LEU A 37 -5.10 -1.20 -1.99
N ILE A 38 -6.00 -2.17 -1.83
CA ILE A 38 -5.91 -3.16 -0.74
C ILE A 38 -4.78 -4.16 -0.96
N ARG A 39 -4.58 -4.63 -2.19
CA ARG A 39 -3.50 -5.59 -2.49
C ARG A 39 -2.10 -5.03 -2.18
N PRO A 40 -1.71 -3.83 -2.62
CA PRO A 40 -0.40 -3.29 -2.27
C PRO A 40 -0.30 -2.91 -0.80
N GLN A 41 -1.38 -2.46 -0.14
CA GLN A 41 -1.33 -2.15 1.29
C GLN A 41 -1.06 -3.40 2.12
N ARG A 42 -1.75 -4.52 1.83
CA ARG A 42 -1.50 -5.82 2.48
C ARG A 42 -0.07 -6.31 2.22
N LYS A 43 0.44 -6.13 1.00
CA LYS A 43 1.82 -6.49 0.65
C LYS A 43 2.84 -5.68 1.46
N ARG A 44 2.65 -4.36 1.59
CA ARG A 44 3.54 -3.49 2.39
C ARG A 44 3.53 -3.85 3.87
N GLN A 45 2.36 -4.13 4.45
CA GLN A 45 2.24 -4.54 5.85
C GLN A 45 2.93 -5.90 6.10
N ALA A 46 2.72 -6.87 5.19
CA ALA A 46 3.38 -8.17 5.28
C ALA A 46 4.90 -8.04 5.19
N GLN A 47 5.42 -7.27 4.24
CA GLN A 47 6.85 -7.01 4.08
C GLN A 47 7.47 -6.34 5.31
N HIS A 48 6.77 -5.36 5.90
CA HIS A 48 7.27 -4.70 7.11
C HIS A 48 7.29 -5.66 8.31
N SER A 49 6.23 -6.46 8.49
CA SER A 49 6.20 -7.47 9.55
C SER A 49 7.29 -8.52 9.38
N GLU A 50 7.55 -8.95 8.14
CA GLU A 50 8.62 -9.90 7.81
C GLU A 50 9.99 -9.31 8.12
N LEU A 51 10.24 -8.06 7.68
CA LEU A 51 11.47 -7.34 7.99
C LEU A 51 11.72 -7.29 9.50
N VAL A 52 10.74 -6.82 10.28
CA VAL A 52 10.83 -6.72 11.75
C VAL A 52 11.09 -8.08 12.40
N SER A 53 10.48 -9.15 11.89
CA SER A 53 10.70 -10.51 12.40
C SER A 53 12.06 -11.10 12.03
N SER A 54 12.65 -10.65 10.92
CA SER A 54 13.93 -11.14 10.40
C SER A 54 15.15 -10.50 11.08
N LEU A 55 14.94 -9.46 11.89
CA LEU A 55 15.98 -8.73 12.60
C LEU A 55 16.65 -9.61 13.64
N LYS A 56 17.98 -9.60 13.63
CA LYS A 56 18.84 -10.33 14.56
C LYS A 56 19.91 -9.41 15.14
N ARG A 57 20.44 -9.81 16.30
CA ARG A 57 21.61 -9.15 16.89
C ARG A 57 22.78 -9.21 15.91
N GLY A 58 23.47 -8.09 15.73
CA GLY A 58 24.57 -7.95 14.78
C GLY A 58 24.15 -7.50 13.36
N ASP A 59 22.85 -7.37 13.10
CA ASP A 59 22.40 -6.82 11.81
C ASP A 59 22.68 -5.32 11.74
N LYS A 60 23.19 -4.88 10.60
CA LYS A 60 23.28 -3.45 10.26
C LYS A 60 21.95 -2.99 9.68
N VAL A 61 21.42 -1.91 10.21
CA VAL A 61 20.11 -1.39 9.82
C VAL A 61 20.16 0.11 9.61
N VAL A 62 19.21 0.60 8.82
CA VAL A 62 18.91 2.03 8.69
C VAL A 62 17.51 2.31 9.21
N THR A 63 17.42 3.35 10.00
CA THR A 63 16.17 3.83 10.57
C THR A 63 15.48 4.82 9.63
N ALA A 64 14.20 5.10 9.85
CA ALA A 64 13.44 6.09 9.08
C ALA A 64 14.03 7.51 9.11
N GLY A 65 14.86 7.82 10.12
CA GLY A 65 15.59 9.09 10.23
C GLY A 65 16.93 9.11 9.49
N GLY A 66 17.29 8.05 8.76
CA GLY A 66 18.60 7.93 8.09
C GLY A 66 19.76 7.59 9.03
N ILE A 67 19.48 7.18 10.26
CA ILE A 67 20.51 6.77 11.22
C ILE A 67 20.93 5.33 10.91
N TYR A 68 22.24 5.14 10.77
CA TYR A 68 22.88 3.84 10.60
C TYR A 68 23.36 3.31 11.95
N GLY A 69 23.19 2.01 12.17
CA GLY A 69 23.68 1.36 13.38
C GLY A 69 23.57 -0.15 13.32
N GLU A 70 24.17 -0.80 14.31
CA GLU A 70 24.15 -2.26 14.47
C GLU A 70 23.24 -2.66 15.63
N ILE A 71 22.44 -3.71 15.47
CA ILE A 71 21.54 -4.20 16.51
C ILE A 71 22.35 -4.84 17.65
N ASP A 72 22.34 -4.20 18.83
CA ASP A 72 22.94 -4.76 20.05
C ASP A 72 21.95 -5.62 20.84
N SER A 73 20.68 -5.23 20.93
CA SER A 73 19.66 -6.08 21.56
C SER A 73 18.26 -5.82 21.00
N ILE A 74 17.45 -6.88 21.00
CA ILE A 74 16.08 -6.87 20.50
C ILE A 74 15.15 -7.13 21.69
N GLY A 75 14.32 -6.15 22.04
CA GLY A 75 13.19 -6.33 22.95
C GLY A 75 11.91 -6.64 22.18
N ASP A 76 10.75 -6.63 22.82
CA ASP A 76 9.49 -6.98 22.14
C ASP A 76 9.04 -5.91 21.14
N THR A 77 9.02 -4.65 21.56
CA THR A 77 8.55 -3.50 20.75
C THR A 77 9.68 -2.56 20.33
N SER A 78 10.85 -2.66 20.95
CA SER A 78 12.00 -1.78 20.73
C SER A 78 13.28 -2.54 20.44
N VAL A 79 14.24 -1.87 19.79
CA VAL A 79 15.58 -2.38 19.50
C VAL A 79 16.59 -1.37 20.02
N VAL A 80 17.70 -1.86 20.57
CA VAL A 80 18.86 -1.04 20.92
C VAL A 80 19.88 -1.15 19.79
N LEU A 81 20.21 -0.02 19.20
CA LEU A 81 21.24 0.11 18.17
C LEU A 81 22.50 0.71 18.78
N THR A 82 23.65 0.20 18.35
CA THR A 82 24.95 0.81 18.57
C THR A 82 25.30 1.64 17.34
N LEU A 83 25.56 2.93 17.54
CA LEU A 83 26.05 3.84 16.51
C LEU A 83 27.54 3.64 16.28
N GLU A 84 28.08 4.15 15.17
CA GLU A 84 29.52 4.09 14.86
C GLU A 84 30.37 4.82 15.92
N ASP A 85 29.84 5.89 16.52
CA ASP A 85 30.48 6.63 17.61
C ASP A 85 30.45 5.89 18.97
N GLY A 86 29.95 4.64 19.01
CA GLY A 86 29.86 3.80 20.21
C GLY A 86 28.67 4.14 21.13
N GLY A 87 27.89 5.17 20.81
CA GLY A 87 26.64 5.49 21.49
C GLY A 87 25.59 4.38 21.31
N LYS A 88 24.75 4.17 22.32
CA LYS A 88 23.60 3.26 22.24
C LYS A 88 22.30 4.03 22.24
N ILE A 89 21.41 3.75 21.29
CA ILE A 89 20.10 4.37 21.19
C ILE A 89 19.01 3.31 21.13
N ARG A 90 17.91 3.55 21.83
CA ARG A 90 16.72 2.71 21.76
C ARG A 90 15.71 3.33 20.81
N ILE A 91 15.26 2.53 19.84
CA ILE A 91 14.25 2.94 18.86
C ILE A 91 13.13 1.90 18.80
N ALA A 92 11.98 2.28 18.24
CA ALA A 92 10.92 1.34 17.97
C ALA A 92 11.31 0.40 16.81
N LYS A 93 10.92 -0.88 16.90
CA LYS A 93 11.11 -1.84 15.80
C LYS A 93 10.49 -1.36 14.49
N SER A 94 9.32 -0.71 14.58
CA SER A 94 8.61 -0.14 13.43
C SER A 94 9.35 0.98 12.72
N SER A 95 10.35 1.59 13.36
CA SER A 95 11.18 2.65 12.77
C SER A 95 12.30 2.12 11.90
N ILE A 96 12.51 0.80 11.83
CA ILE A 96 13.54 0.18 11.00
C ILE A 96 12.97 0.04 9.58
N VAL A 97 13.66 0.65 8.62
CA VAL A 97 13.19 0.75 7.23
C VAL A 97 13.89 -0.28 6.36
N ASP A 98 15.18 -0.51 6.58
CA ASP A 98 15.94 -1.46 5.78
C ASP A 98 17.02 -2.17 6.59
N LYS A 99 17.34 -3.39 6.16
CA LYS A 99 18.42 -4.22 6.68
C LYS A 99 19.54 -4.24 5.65
N LEU A 100 20.67 -3.67 6.03
CA LEU A 100 21.88 -3.62 5.21
C LEU A 100 22.54 -5.00 5.26
N THR A 101 22.15 -5.85 4.32
CA THR A 101 22.82 -7.14 4.09
C THR A 101 24.10 -6.83 3.31
N LYS A 102 25.26 -7.08 3.93
CA LYS A 102 26.56 -6.98 3.24
C LYS A 102 26.81 -8.23 2.39
#